data_AF-A0A966B7Y6-F1
#
_entry.id   AF-A0A966B7Y6-F1
#
_cell.length_a   1.000
_cell.length_b   1.000
_cell.length_c   1.000
_cell.angle_alpha   90.00
_cell.angle_beta   90.00
_cell.angle_gamma   90.00
#
_symmetry.space_group_name_H-M   'P 1'
#
loop_
_entity.id
_entity.type
_entity.pdbx_description
1 polymer ?
#
loop_
_entity_poly.entity_id
_entity_poly.type
_entity_poly.pdbx_seq_one_letter_code
_entity_poly.pdbx_strand_id
1 'polypeptide(L)'
;VGVSTSLLYKWSQPPEASGSGSKNPLDRMINLMKAANDPQMIDWICEQAGGYFVRNPDSTEESDYDVMPATNEIVSQFSALLSEISEAAQDNAIANNESIRIRKVWNALKSFTEGFVKCCEEGDFNKMLGSK
;
A
#
# COMPACT_ATOMS: atom_id res chain seq x y z
N VAL A 1 7.53 -24.01 -13.05
CA VAL A 1 8.68 -23.44 -12.30
C VAL A 1 9.76 -24.46 -11.93
N GLY A 2 9.51 -25.77 -11.91
CA GLY A 2 10.58 -26.75 -11.66
C GLY A 2 11.20 -26.65 -10.26
N VAL A 3 10.39 -26.27 -9.26
CA VAL A 3 10.81 -26.05 -7.87
C VAL A 3 10.09 -27.08 -6.99
N SER A 4 10.80 -27.71 -6.05
CA SER A 4 10.20 -28.64 -5.08
C SER A 4 9.37 -27.90 -4.03
N THR A 5 8.34 -28.54 -3.49
CA THR A 5 7.50 -27.99 -2.41
C THR A 5 8.32 -27.64 -1.17
N SER A 6 9.34 -28.44 -0.86
CA SER A 6 10.28 -28.16 0.23
C SER A 6 11.10 -26.88 0.01
N LEU A 7 11.46 -26.57 -1.24
CA LEU A 7 12.21 -25.35 -1.56
C LEU A 7 11.30 -24.11 -1.54
N LEU A 8 10.04 -24.25 -2.02
CA LEU A 8 9.02 -23.21 -1.87
C LEU A 8 8.75 -22.88 -0.40
N TYR A 9 8.59 -23.91 0.44
CA TYR A 9 8.37 -23.72 1.88
C TYR A 9 9.54 -22.97 2.54
N LYS A 10 10.79 -23.33 2.20
CA LYS A 10 11.98 -22.62 2.69
C LYS A 10 11.99 -21.14 2.27
N TRP A 11 11.58 -20.82 1.05
CA TRP A 11 11.51 -19.42 0.59
C TRP A 11 10.39 -18.60 1.25
N SER A 12 9.39 -19.26 1.84
CA SER A 12 8.31 -18.58 2.59
C SER A 12 8.66 -18.28 4.05
N GLN A 13 9.79 -18.78 4.56
CA GLN A 13 10.24 -18.53 5.92
C GLN A 13 11.04 -17.22 6.02
N PRO A 14 11.04 -16.55 7.19
CA PRO A 14 11.91 -15.40 7.44
C PRO A 14 13.38 -15.76 7.20
N PRO A 15 14.22 -14.84 6.70
CA PRO A 15 15.63 -15.11 6.49
C PRO A 15 16.33 -15.44 7.82
N GLU A 16 16.67 -16.70 8.04
CA GLU A 16 17.50 -17.10 9.19
C GLU A 16 18.94 -16.61 9.00
N ALA A 17 19.58 -16.13 10.08
CA ALA A 17 20.97 -15.65 10.08
C ALA A 17 22.01 -16.72 9.66
N SER A 18 21.62 -17.99 9.57
CA SER A 18 22.46 -19.12 9.17
C SER A 18 21.84 -19.85 7.97
N GLY A 19 21.73 -19.15 6.85
CA GLY A 19 21.09 -19.69 5.64
C GLY A 19 21.92 -20.76 4.92
N SER A 20 21.34 -21.95 4.74
CA SER A 20 21.68 -22.90 3.68
C SER A 20 21.75 -22.15 2.35
N GLY A 21 22.91 -22.13 1.68
CA GLY A 21 23.28 -21.24 0.55
C GLY A 21 22.43 -21.22 -0.74
N SER A 22 21.16 -21.63 -0.69
CA SER A 22 20.17 -21.52 -1.76
C SER A 22 19.47 -20.15 -1.72
N LYS A 23 19.81 -19.27 -2.67
CA LYS A 23 19.26 -17.90 -2.80
C LYS A 23 17.76 -17.92 -3.09
N ASN A 24 16.98 -17.09 -2.38
CA ASN A 24 15.56 -16.90 -2.66
C ASN A 24 15.41 -16.04 -3.94
N PRO A 25 14.67 -16.48 -4.97
CA PRO A 25 14.48 -15.70 -6.18
C PRO A 25 13.79 -14.34 -5.93
N LEU A 26 13.00 -14.23 -4.85
CA LEU A 26 12.37 -12.96 -4.46
C LEU A 26 13.42 -11.89 -4.09
N ASP A 27 14.57 -12.28 -3.50
CA ASP A 27 15.66 -11.33 -3.20
C ASP A 27 16.19 -10.67 -4.47
N ARG A 28 16.26 -11.44 -5.56
CA ARG A 28 16.68 -10.92 -6.87
C ARG A 28 15.65 -9.97 -7.44
N MET A 29 14.35 -10.24 -7.26
CA MET A 29 13.29 -9.34 -7.68
C MET A 29 13.38 -8.00 -6.94
N ILE A 30 13.61 -8.02 -5.63
CA ILE A 30 13.81 -6.79 -4.84
C ILE A 30 15.01 -5.99 -5.35
N ASN A 31 16.13 -6.66 -5.66
CA ASN A 31 17.32 -5.99 -6.20
C ASN A 31 17.07 -5.39 -7.59
N LEU A 32 16.33 -6.10 -8.45
CA LEU A 32 15.93 -5.57 -9.76
C LEU A 32 15.03 -4.34 -9.62
N MET A 33 14.04 -4.40 -8.72
CA MET A 33 13.17 -3.25 -8.43
C MET A 33 13.97 -2.04 -7.96
N LYS A 34 14.89 -2.22 -7.01
CA LYS A 34 15.77 -1.14 -6.51
C LYS A 34 16.69 -0.58 -7.59
N ALA A 35 17.25 -1.44 -8.44
CA ALA A 35 18.16 -1.04 -9.50
C ALA A 35 17.45 -0.32 -10.66
N ALA A 36 16.23 -0.77 -11.00
CA ALA A 36 15.41 -0.13 -12.01
C ALA A 36 14.89 1.24 -11.55
N ASN A 37 14.61 1.39 -10.25
CA ASN A 37 14.04 2.60 -9.64
C ASN A 37 12.79 3.10 -10.37
N ASP A 38 11.99 2.16 -10.89
CA ASP A 38 10.77 2.41 -11.64
C ASP A 38 9.57 1.80 -10.88
N PRO A 39 8.66 2.63 -10.34
CA PRO A 39 7.45 2.16 -9.66
C PRO A 39 6.56 1.25 -10.53
N GLN A 40 6.60 1.40 -11.86
CA GLN A 40 5.78 0.58 -12.76
C GLN A 40 6.10 -0.92 -12.65
N MET A 41 7.34 -1.25 -12.25
CA MET A 41 7.74 -2.65 -12.08
C MET A 41 6.93 -3.36 -10.98
N ILE A 42 6.69 -2.69 -9.84
CA ILE A 42 5.91 -3.30 -8.76
C ILE A 42 4.42 -3.31 -9.11
N ASP A 43 3.91 -2.26 -9.76
CA ASP A 43 2.53 -2.20 -10.23
C ASP A 43 2.24 -3.38 -11.17
N TRP A 44 3.11 -3.61 -12.16
CA TRP A 44 2.97 -4.73 -13.09
C TRP A 44 2.98 -6.10 -12.39
N ILE A 45 3.86 -6.30 -11.39
CA ILE A 45 3.92 -7.55 -10.61
C ILE A 45 2.61 -7.76 -9.84
N CYS A 46 2.09 -6.71 -9.19
CA CYS A 46 0.83 -6.78 -8.47
C CYS A 46 -0.36 -7.07 -9.39
N GLU A 47 -0.36 -6.50 -10.59
CA GLU A 47 -1.38 -6.79 -11.61
C GLU A 47 -1.38 -8.27 -12.03
N GLN A 48 -0.21 -8.93 -12.08
CA GLN A 48 -0.14 -10.38 -12.36
C GLN A 48 -0.86 -11.23 -11.30
N ALA A 49 -1.02 -10.69 -10.08
CA ALA A 49 -1.76 -11.33 -9.00
C ALA A 49 -3.22 -10.83 -8.89
N GLY A 50 -3.69 -10.02 -9.85
CA GLY A 50 -5.02 -9.39 -9.81
C GLY A 50 -5.15 -8.27 -8.77
N GLY A 51 -4.01 -7.75 -8.29
CA GLY A 51 -3.94 -6.69 -7.28
C GLY A 51 -3.39 -5.37 -7.82
N TYR A 52 -3.25 -4.41 -6.92
CA TYR A 52 -2.60 -3.13 -7.17
C TYR A 52 -1.66 -2.83 -6.01
N PHE A 53 -0.50 -2.28 -6.31
CA PHE A 53 0.37 -1.76 -5.26
C PHE A 53 -0.14 -0.39 -4.81
N VAL A 54 -0.22 -0.18 -3.49
CA VAL A 54 -0.46 1.13 -2.89
C VAL A 54 0.73 1.36 -1.98
N ARG A 55 1.47 2.42 -2.25
CA ARG A 55 2.60 2.79 -1.41
C ARG A 55 2.06 3.34 -0.09
N ASN A 56 2.62 2.89 1.02
CA ASN A 56 2.37 3.47 2.34
C ASN A 56 2.86 4.93 2.36
N PRO A 57 2.28 5.80 3.19
CA PRO A 57 2.71 7.19 3.29
C PRO A 57 4.15 7.26 3.80
N ASP A 58 4.91 8.23 3.30
CA ASP A 58 6.30 8.40 3.73
C ASP A 58 6.31 8.85 5.19
N SER A 59 6.92 8.04 6.07
CA SER A 59 6.90 8.23 7.53
C SER A 59 7.60 9.50 8.03
N THR A 60 8.23 10.26 7.14
CA THR A 60 9.03 11.45 7.47
C THR A 60 8.27 12.77 7.36
N GLU A 61 7.09 12.82 6.72
CA GLU A 61 6.35 14.09 6.52
C GLU A 61 5.17 14.28 7.48
N GLU A 62 4.74 13.23 8.20
CA GLU A 62 3.55 13.29 9.06
C GLU A 62 3.85 12.69 10.44
N SER A 63 4.75 13.32 11.20
CA SER A 63 5.02 12.94 12.59
C SER A 63 3.99 13.50 13.60
N ASP A 64 2.82 13.93 13.14
CA ASP A 64 1.82 14.60 13.99
C ASP A 64 0.39 14.26 13.54
N TYR A 65 0.08 12.97 13.47
CA TYR A 65 -1.30 12.52 13.37
C TYR A 65 -1.97 12.66 14.75
N ASP A 66 -2.76 13.71 14.96
CA ASP A 66 -3.76 13.72 16.03
C ASP A 66 -4.96 12.86 15.58
N VAL A 67 -5.46 12.00 16.48
CA VAL A 67 -6.53 11.03 16.22
C VAL A 67 -7.82 11.70 15.71
N MET A 68 -8.14 12.90 16.23
CA MET A 68 -9.37 13.60 15.85
C MET A 68 -9.29 14.20 14.44
N PRO A 69 -8.22 14.94 14.05
CA PRO A 69 -7.99 15.33 12.67
C PRO A 69 -7.95 14.16 11.68
N ALA A 70 -7.33 13.04 12.04
CA ALA A 70 -7.22 11.86 11.16
C ALA A 70 -8.59 11.25 10.82
N THR A 71 -9.49 11.15 11.81
CA THR A 71 -10.83 10.59 11.59
C THR A 71 -11.66 11.46 10.65
N ASN A 72 -11.65 12.79 10.85
CA ASN A 72 -12.35 13.72 9.97
C ASN A 72 -11.80 13.70 8.55
N GLU A 73 -10.49 13.56 8.41
CA GLU A 73 -9.82 13.46 7.11
C GLU A 73 -10.20 12.18 6.36
N ILE A 74 -10.27 11.03 7.05
CA ILE A 74 -10.75 9.76 6.47
C ILE A 74 -12.19 9.90 5.96
N VAL A 75 -13.09 10.50 6.76
CA VAL A 75 -14.49 10.72 6.37
C VAL A 75 -14.59 11.66 5.17
N SER A 76 -13.78 12.72 5.15
CA SER A 76 -13.71 13.67 4.04
C SER A 76 -13.27 12.99 2.73
N GLN A 77 -12.18 12.23 2.77
CA GLN A 77 -11.67 11.52 1.59
C GLN A 77 -12.61 10.42 1.11
N PHE A 78 -13.28 9.71 2.03
CA PHE A 78 -14.32 8.76 1.66
C PHE A 78 -15.52 9.43 0.99
N SER A 79 -15.93 10.60 1.49
CA SER A 79 -16.99 11.39 0.87
C SER A 79 -16.61 11.84 -0.54
N ALA A 80 -15.36 12.29 -0.73
CA ALA A 80 -14.84 12.64 -2.06
C ALA A 80 -14.86 11.46 -3.04
N LEU A 81 -14.52 10.25 -2.57
CA LEU A 81 -14.60 9.03 -3.37
C LEU A 81 -16.05 8.75 -3.82
N LEU A 82 -17.01 8.86 -2.90
CA LEU A 82 -18.42 8.66 -3.22
C LEU A 82 -18.93 9.69 -4.24
N SER A 83 -18.48 10.94 -4.14
CA SER A 83 -18.80 11.99 -5.12
C SER A 83 -18.28 11.63 -6.52
N GLU A 84 -17.01 11.24 -6.66
CA GLU A 84 -16.45 10.84 -7.97
C GLU A 84 -17.17 9.63 -8.57
N ILE A 85 -17.53 8.64 -7.74
CA ILE A 85 -18.31 7.47 -8.19
C ILE A 85 -19.72 7.91 -8.64
N SER A 86 -20.37 8.79 -7.87
CA SER A 86 -21.70 9.27 -8.19
C SER A 86 -21.72 10.10 -9.46
N GLU A 87 -20.71 10.93 -9.71
CA GLU A 87 -20.56 11.71 -10.94
C GLU A 87 -20.36 10.79 -12.15
N ALA A 88 -19.41 9.84 -12.06
CA ALA A 88 -19.14 8.90 -13.14
C ALA A 88 -20.34 7.97 -13.46
N ALA A 89 -21.24 7.75 -12.51
CA ALA A 89 -22.43 6.93 -12.71
C ALA A 89 -23.59 7.67 -13.41
N GLN A 90 -23.57 9.02 -13.48
CA GLN A 90 -24.68 9.80 -14.07
C GLN A 90 -24.87 9.54 -15.56
N ASP A 91 -23.76 9.36 -16.30
CA ASP A 91 -23.78 9.20 -17.75
C ASP A 91 -23.93 7.72 -18.19
N ASN A 92 -24.22 6.82 -17.24
CA ASN A 92 -24.43 5.39 -17.45
C ASN A 92 -23.26 4.65 -18.14
N ALA A 93 -22.10 5.30 -18.25
CA ALA A 93 -20.87 4.79 -18.82
C ALA A 93 -19.68 5.48 -18.14
N ILE A 94 -18.82 4.70 -17.48
CA ILE A 94 -17.61 5.22 -16.85
C ILE A 94 -16.53 5.37 -17.92
N ALA A 95 -16.16 6.61 -18.21
CA ALA A 95 -15.07 6.92 -19.13
C ALA A 95 -13.71 6.55 -18.51
N ASN A 96 -12.69 6.32 -19.35
CA ASN A 96 -11.37 5.88 -18.88
C ASN A 96 -10.69 6.92 -17.96
N ASN A 97 -10.97 8.21 -18.15
CA ASN A 97 -10.47 9.26 -17.26
C ASN A 97 -11.15 9.22 -15.87
N GLU A 98 -12.42 8.86 -15.79
CA GLU A 98 -13.17 8.72 -14.53
C GLU A 98 -12.67 7.54 -13.72
N SER A 99 -12.45 6.39 -14.36
CA SER A 99 -11.89 5.22 -13.67
C SER A 99 -10.49 5.52 -13.10
N ILE A 100 -9.66 6.31 -13.81
CA ILE A 100 -8.37 6.80 -13.33
C ILE A 100 -8.53 7.74 -12.13
N ARG A 101 -9.50 8.68 -12.15
CA ARG A 101 -9.76 9.58 -11.02
C ARG A 101 -10.22 8.82 -9.78
N ILE A 102 -11.20 7.94 -9.92
CA ILE A 102 -11.69 7.07 -8.84
C ILE A 102 -10.52 6.25 -8.26
N ARG A 103 -9.67 5.69 -9.12
CA ARG A 103 -8.47 4.96 -8.69
C ARG A 103 -7.53 5.83 -7.86
N LYS A 104 -7.28 7.07 -8.30
CA LYS A 104 -6.40 8.01 -7.60
C LYS A 104 -6.94 8.33 -6.20
N VAL A 105 -8.22 8.68 -6.07
CA VAL A 105 -8.85 9.00 -4.78
C VAL A 105 -8.87 7.79 -3.86
N TRP A 106 -9.19 6.60 -4.39
CA TRP A 106 -9.17 5.36 -3.63
C TRP A 106 -7.77 5.01 -3.09
N ASN A 107 -6.73 5.19 -3.90
CA ASN A 107 -5.36 4.92 -3.49
C ASN A 107 -4.88 5.91 -2.41
N ALA A 108 -5.27 7.18 -2.49
CA ALA A 108 -4.98 8.18 -1.47
C ALA A 108 -5.60 7.81 -0.11
N LEU A 109 -6.89 7.46 -0.09
CA LEU A 109 -7.60 7.03 1.11
C LEU A 109 -6.96 5.80 1.77
N LYS A 110 -6.60 4.79 0.97
CA LYS A 110 -5.89 3.60 1.47
C LYS A 110 -4.54 3.97 2.08
N SER A 111 -3.74 4.77 1.38
CA SER A 111 -2.44 5.21 1.87
C SER A 111 -2.56 5.95 3.21
N PHE A 112 -3.44 6.95 3.29
CA PHE A 112 -3.64 7.73 4.52
C PHE A 112 -4.08 6.84 5.69
N THR A 113 -5.06 5.96 5.45
CA THR A 113 -5.56 5.05 6.49
C THR A 113 -4.48 4.07 6.96
N GLU A 114 -3.65 3.58 6.04
CA GLU A 114 -2.51 2.70 6.36
C GLU A 114 -1.48 3.42 7.25
N GLY A 115 -1.23 4.70 7.01
CA GLY A 115 -0.38 5.54 7.87
C GLY A 115 -0.91 5.58 9.30
N PHE A 116 -2.20 5.86 9.46
CA PHE A 116 -2.85 5.85 10.77
C PHE A 116 -2.75 4.48 11.48
N VAL A 117 -3.01 3.37 10.76
CA VAL A 117 -2.90 2.02 11.33
C VAL A 117 -1.48 1.72 11.77
N LYS A 118 -0.48 2.01 10.94
CA LYS A 118 0.93 1.81 11.27
C LYS A 118 1.34 2.56 12.53
N CYS A 119 0.88 3.80 12.67
CA CYS A 119 1.12 4.57 13.89
C CYS A 119 0.48 3.95 15.14
N CYS A 120 -0.70 3.32 15.00
CA CYS A 120 -1.31 2.55 16.09
C CYS A 120 -0.46 1.33 16.46
N GLU A 121 0.05 0.60 15.46
CA GLU A 121 0.89 -0.59 15.64
C GLU A 121 2.26 -0.27 16.28
N GLU A 122 2.84 0.89 15.96
CA GLU A 122 4.10 1.38 16.53
C GLU A 122 3.97 1.88 17.98
N GLY A 123 2.76 1.86 18.54
CA GLY A 123 2.51 2.24 19.93
C GLY A 123 2.51 3.75 20.17
N ASP A 124 2.49 4.55 19.11
CA ASP A 124 2.51 6.03 19.19
C ASP A 124 1.15 6.65 19.53
N PHE A 125 0.14 5.80 19.79
CA PHE A 125 -1.22 6.20 20.17
C PHE A 125 -1.26 7.18 21.37
N ASN A 126 -0.30 7.06 22.31
CA ASN A 126 -0.19 7.99 23.44
C ASN A 126 0.38 9.37 23.05
N LYS A 127 1.14 9.50 21.96
CA LYS A 127 1.54 10.80 21.42
C LYS A 127 0.41 11.44 20.60
N MET A 128 -0.38 10.62 19.92
CA MET A 128 -1.52 11.05 19.09
C MET A 128 -2.74 11.57 19.86
N LEU A 129 -2.89 11.19 21.13
CA LEU A 129 -3.97 11.65 22.01
C LEU A 129 -3.72 13.04 22.61
N GLY A 130 -2.61 13.68 22.26
CA GLY A 130 -2.13 14.90 22.90
C GLY A 130 -1.54 14.61 24.28
N SER A 131 -0.29 15.02 24.48
CA SER A 131 0.22 15.21 25.83
C SER A 131 -0.74 16.16 26.56
N LYS A 132 -1.29 15.70 27.68
CA LYS A 132 -1.83 16.62 28.69
C LYS A 132 -0.73 17.55 29.19
#